data_AF-A0A355BBD2-F1
#
_entry.id   AF-A0A355BBD2-F1
#
_cell.length_a   1.000
_cell.length_b   1.000
_cell.length_c   1.000
_cell.angle_alpha   90.00
_cell.angle_beta   90.00
_cell.angle_gamma   90.00
#
_symmetry.space_group_name_H-M   'P 1'
#
loop_
_entity.id
_entity.type
_entity.pdbx_description
1 polymer ?
#
loop_
_entity_poly.entity_id
_entity_poly.type
_entity_poly.pdbx_seq_one_letter_code
_entity_poly.pdbx_strand_id
1 'polypeptide(L)'
;MAYQKQQALPDLHLQYFQGKNTGLSSSLYGFQVGVSIPLFYNGNRAKNKIAKLELQSWESQKENQLSKLDANTNFEKQNLEKFNQGITYYNEYGKELAEEILKAASMSYKHGEIDFFQYIMSLENATSLQLDYLDTLLQYNLSLLNLHYISLE
;
A
#
# COMPACT_ATOMS: atom_id res chain seq x y z
N MET A 1 -19.71 -1.50 19.32
CA MET A 1 -21.06 -0.89 19.49
C MET A 1 -21.82 -1.35 20.73
N ALA A 2 -21.66 -2.60 21.20
CA ALA A 2 -22.37 -3.10 22.39
C ALA A 2 -22.11 -2.26 23.67
N TYR A 3 -20.85 -1.85 23.89
CA TYR A 3 -20.43 -1.08 25.06
C TYR A 3 -21.10 0.31 25.17
N GLN A 4 -21.29 1.02 24.06
CA GLN A 4 -21.93 2.34 24.08
C GLN A 4 -23.47 2.26 24.20
N LYS A 5 -24.09 1.16 23.75
CA LYS A 5 -25.52 0.90 23.96
C LYS A 5 -25.84 0.63 25.44
N GLN A 6 -24.90 0.06 26.20
CA GLN A 6 -25.05 -0.23 27.63
C GLN A 6 -25.23 1.04 28.48
N GLN A 7 -24.69 2.18 28.05
CA GLN A 7 -24.81 3.47 28.79
C GLN A 7 -26.24 4.06 28.80
N ALA A 8 -27.17 3.49 28.03
CA ALA A 8 -28.58 3.90 28.01
C ALA A 8 -29.50 3.00 28.86
N LEU A 9 -28.95 1.98 29.52
CA LEU A 9 -29.68 1.04 30.36
C LEU A 9 -29.42 1.31 31.85
N PRO A 10 -30.32 0.89 32.74
CA PRO A 10 -30.03 0.90 34.17
C PRO A 10 -28.83 0.01 34.49
N ASP A 11 -27.98 0.47 35.41
CA ASP A 11 -26.84 -0.30 35.89
C ASP A 11 -27.08 -0.79 37.33
N LEU A 12 -26.55 -1.97 37.66
CA LEU A 12 -26.68 -2.59 38.99
C LEU A 12 -25.31 -2.68 39.64
N HIS A 13 -25.17 -2.11 40.82
CA HIS A 13 -23.93 -2.11 41.58
C HIS A 13 -24.10 -2.86 42.89
N LEU A 14 -23.16 -3.75 43.19
CA LEU A 14 -23.03 -4.43 44.48
C LEU A 14 -21.69 -4.02 45.09
N GLN A 15 -21.73 -3.49 46.31
CA GLN A 15 -20.54 -3.09 47.05
C GLN A 15 -20.51 -3.80 48.40
N TYR A 16 -19.37 -4.37 48.76
CA TYR A 16 -19.09 -4.88 50.10
C TYR A 16 -18.05 -4.00 50.76
N PHE A 17 -18.22 -3.68 52.04
CA PHE A 17 -17.29 -2.84 52.77
C PHE A 17 -17.06 -3.33 54.20
N GLN A 18 -15.86 -3.05 54.70
CA GLN A 18 -15.46 -3.27 56.08
C GLN A 18 -14.78 -2.00 56.62
N GLY A 19 -15.17 -1.54 57.80
CA GLY A 19 -14.60 -0.36 58.45
C GLY A 19 -14.36 -0.56 59.94
N LYS A 20 -13.36 0.15 60.49
CA LYS A 20 -13.14 0.28 61.93
C LYS A 20 -13.25 1.77 62.29
N ASN A 21 -13.95 2.09 63.37
CA ASN A 21 -14.13 3.45 63.86
C ASN A 21 -13.73 3.51 65.34
N THR A 22 -13.06 4.58 65.77
CA THR A 22 -12.62 4.76 67.17
C THR A 22 -13.78 4.85 68.17
N GLY A 23 -15.01 5.11 67.71
CA GLY A 23 -16.24 5.06 68.50
C GLY A 23 -16.99 3.72 68.48
N LEU A 24 -16.52 2.70 67.73
CA LEU A 24 -17.12 1.36 67.68
C LEU A 24 -16.16 0.34 68.30
N SER A 25 -16.66 -0.52 69.19
CA SER A 25 -15.85 -1.56 69.85
C SER A 25 -15.50 -2.75 68.96
N SER A 26 -16.07 -2.84 67.75
CA SER A 26 -15.85 -3.93 66.79
C SER A 26 -15.80 -3.45 65.34
N SER A 27 -15.28 -4.29 64.44
CA SER A 27 -15.28 -4.01 62.99
C SER A 27 -16.71 -4.03 62.44
N LEU A 28 -17.05 -3.06 61.61
CA LEU A 28 -18.31 -3.00 60.89
C LEU A 28 -18.14 -3.65 59.52
N TYR A 29 -19.08 -4.53 59.16
CA TYR A 29 -19.16 -5.17 57.86
C TYR A 29 -20.53 -4.89 57.26
N GLY A 30 -20.58 -4.59 55.97
CA GLY A 30 -21.84 -4.30 55.29
C GLY A 30 -21.75 -4.57 53.79
N PHE A 31 -22.92 -4.72 53.17
CA PHE A 31 -23.06 -4.74 51.73
C PHE A 31 -24.14 -3.73 51.31
N GLN A 32 -24.01 -3.19 50.10
CA GLN A 32 -24.91 -2.23 49.51
C GLN A 32 -25.25 -2.68 48.08
N VAL A 33 -26.53 -2.63 47.73
CA VAL A 33 -27.02 -2.82 46.37
C VAL A 33 -27.62 -1.51 45.89
N GLY A 34 -27.22 -1.05 44.70
CA GLY A 34 -27.73 0.18 44.10
C GLY A 34 -28.11 -0.04 42.64
N VAL A 35 -29.20 0.62 42.20
CA VAL A 35 -29.62 0.66 40.79
C VAL A 35 -29.48 2.10 40.30
N SER A 36 -28.72 2.29 39.23
CA SER A 36 -28.50 3.59 38.59
C SER A 36 -29.40 3.70 37.36
N ILE A 37 -30.41 4.58 37.38
CA ILE A 37 -31.32 4.81 36.23
C ILE A 37 -30.96 6.15 35.55
N PRO A 38 -30.48 6.15 34.29
CA PRO A 38 -30.14 7.39 33.61
C PRO A 38 -31.42 8.16 33.20
N LEU A 39 -31.62 9.34 33.78
CA LEU A 39 -32.79 10.21 33.48
C LEU A 39 -32.62 11.04 32.20
N PHE A 40 -31.38 11.39 31.82
CA PHE A 40 -31.05 12.18 30.63
C PHE A 40 -30.03 11.45 29.76
N TYR A 41 -30.40 11.07 28.53
CA TYR A 41 -29.59 10.23 27.64
C TYR A 41 -29.02 10.95 26.41
N ASN A 42 -29.19 12.28 26.30
CA ASN A 42 -28.81 13.04 25.10
C ASN A 42 -27.30 13.00 24.80
N GLY A 43 -26.45 13.00 25.84
CA GLY A 43 -25.00 12.84 25.68
C GLY A 43 -24.61 11.47 25.11
N ASN A 44 -25.30 10.40 25.50
CA ASN A 44 -25.04 9.04 25.00
C ASN A 44 -25.50 8.87 23.54
N ARG A 45 -26.59 9.56 23.14
CA ARG A 45 -27.00 9.63 21.73
C ARG A 45 -25.94 10.29 20.85
N ALA A 46 -25.36 11.40 21.31
CA ALA A 46 -24.27 12.08 20.59
C ALA A 46 -23.03 11.18 20.47
N LYS A 47 -22.61 10.52 21.56
CA LYS A 47 -21.49 9.55 21.54
C LYS A 47 -21.73 8.40 20.56
N ASN A 48 -22.94 7.84 20.53
CA ASN A 48 -23.29 6.77 19.59
C ASN A 48 -23.28 7.27 18.13
N LYS A 49 -23.73 8.51 17.89
CA LYS A 49 -23.63 9.12 16.56
C LYS A 49 -22.16 9.29 16.14
N ILE A 50 -21.30 9.77 17.04
CA ILE A 50 -19.85 9.89 16.78
C ILE A 50 -19.24 8.52 16.45
N ALA A 51 -19.50 7.49 17.27
CA ALA A 51 -18.97 6.16 17.00
C ALA A 51 -19.47 5.55 15.67
N LYS A 52 -20.70 5.87 15.27
CA LYS A 52 -21.21 5.47 13.94
C LYS A 52 -20.47 6.19 12.82
N LEU A 53 -20.22 7.50 12.97
CA LEU A 53 -19.44 8.28 11.99
C LEU A 53 -17.98 7.80 11.92
N GLU A 54 -17.37 7.45 13.06
CA GLU A 54 -16.03 6.86 13.10
C GLU A 54 -16.01 5.52 12.36
N LEU A 55 -16.97 4.63 12.60
CA LEU A 55 -17.08 3.37 11.86
C LEU A 55 -17.18 3.63 10.35
N GLN A 56 -18.07 4.52 9.93
CA GLN A 56 -18.22 4.88 8.51
C GLN A 56 -16.92 5.45 7.93
N SER A 57 -16.17 6.23 8.72
CA SER A 57 -14.86 6.73 8.32
C SER A 57 -13.86 5.59 8.14
N TRP A 58 -13.80 4.63 9.07
CA TRP A 58 -12.95 3.45 8.96
C TRP A 58 -13.32 2.56 7.77
N GLU A 59 -14.62 2.35 7.51
CA GLU A 59 -15.11 1.60 6.35
C GLU A 59 -14.69 2.29 5.03
N SER A 60 -14.89 3.60 4.93
CA SER A 60 -14.48 4.38 3.76
C SER A 60 -12.96 4.40 3.58
N GLN A 61 -12.19 4.50 4.65
CA GLN A 61 -10.73 4.39 4.60
C GLN A 61 -10.30 3.03 4.09
N LYS A 62 -10.90 1.93 4.59
CA LYS A 62 -10.63 0.57 4.11
C LYS A 62 -10.92 0.43 2.63
N GLU A 63 -12.09 0.88 2.17
CA GLU A 63 -12.48 0.82 0.75
C GLU A 63 -11.50 1.59 -0.14
N ASN A 64 -11.08 2.78 0.27
CA ASN A 64 -10.07 3.57 -0.44
C ASN A 64 -8.72 2.85 -0.52
N GLN A 65 -8.28 2.18 0.56
CA GLN A 65 -7.03 1.42 0.53
C GLN A 65 -7.11 0.21 -0.41
N LEU A 66 -8.23 -0.52 -0.42
CA LEU A 66 -8.45 -1.62 -1.36
C LEU A 66 -8.45 -1.12 -2.81
N SER A 67 -9.13 0.00 -3.08
CA SER A 67 -9.16 0.62 -4.41
C SER A 67 -7.76 1.02 -4.89
N LYS A 68 -6.91 1.57 -3.99
CA LYS A 68 -5.51 1.88 -4.30
C LYS A 68 -4.68 0.63 -4.57
N LEU A 69 -4.88 -0.44 -3.80
CA LEU A 69 -4.20 -1.72 -4.00
C LEU A 69 -4.53 -2.30 -5.38
N ASP A 70 -5.81 -2.29 -5.74
CA ASP A 70 -6.29 -2.77 -7.05
C ASP A 70 -5.72 -1.91 -8.19
N ALA A 71 -5.75 -0.58 -8.05
CA ALA A 71 -5.19 0.34 -9.03
C ALA A 71 -3.67 0.12 -9.23
N ASN A 72 -2.91 0.00 -8.14
CA ASN A 72 -1.47 -0.26 -8.18
C ASN A 72 -1.17 -1.62 -8.83
N THR A 73 -1.92 -2.66 -8.47
CA THR A 73 -1.78 -4.00 -9.05
C THR A 73 -2.01 -3.98 -10.56
N ASN A 74 -3.06 -3.29 -11.02
CA ASN A 74 -3.36 -3.17 -12.44
C ASN A 74 -2.29 -2.34 -13.18
N PHE A 75 -1.80 -1.27 -12.57
CA PHE A 75 -0.71 -0.46 -13.11
C PHE A 75 0.56 -1.28 -13.32
N GLU A 76 0.99 -2.06 -12.32
CA GLU A 76 2.18 -2.90 -12.44
C GLU A 76 2.02 -4.02 -13.48
N LYS A 77 0.83 -4.61 -13.61
CA LYS A 77 0.55 -5.59 -14.68
C LYS A 77 0.70 -4.97 -16.07
N GLN A 78 0.18 -3.76 -16.27
CA GLN A 78 0.32 -3.04 -17.54
C GLN A 78 1.78 -2.69 -17.83
N ASN A 79 2.55 -2.29 -16.81
CA ASN A 79 3.98 -2.05 -16.94
C ASN A 79 4.74 -3.33 -17.33
N LEU A 80 4.42 -4.46 -16.72
CA LEU A 80 5.01 -5.74 -17.09
C LEU A 80 4.76 -6.08 -18.57
N GLU A 81 3.53 -5.93 -19.04
CA GLU A 81 3.20 -6.16 -20.45
C GLU A 81 3.99 -5.22 -21.38
N LYS A 82 4.05 -3.93 -21.04
CA LYS A 82 4.83 -2.93 -21.78
C LYS A 82 6.31 -3.28 -21.84
N PHE A 83 6.93 -3.59 -20.71
CA PHE A 83 8.35 -3.93 -20.66
C PHE A 83 8.63 -5.25 -21.38
N ASN A 84 7.74 -6.23 -21.28
CA ASN A 84 7.84 -7.49 -22.01
C ASN A 84 7.80 -7.28 -23.54
N GLN A 85 6.96 -6.36 -24.03
CA GLN A 85 6.95 -5.96 -25.44
C GLN A 85 8.29 -5.34 -25.85
N GLY A 86 8.88 -4.47 -25.01
CA GLY A 86 10.20 -3.88 -25.26
C GLY A 86 11.33 -4.93 -25.31
N ILE A 87 11.32 -5.88 -24.38
CA ILE A 87 12.23 -7.02 -24.35
C ILE A 87 12.10 -7.86 -25.62
N THR A 88 10.85 -8.16 -26.02
CA THR A 88 10.55 -8.96 -27.22
C THR A 88 11.04 -8.24 -28.48
N TYR A 89 10.74 -6.94 -28.62
CA TYR A 89 11.19 -6.11 -29.73
C TYR A 89 12.72 -6.11 -29.87
N TYR A 90 13.46 -5.94 -28.78
CA TYR A 90 14.92 -5.98 -28.84
C TYR A 90 15.44 -7.35 -29.27
N ASN A 91 14.89 -8.42 -28.71
CA ASN A 91 15.31 -9.78 -29.02
C ASN A 91 15.00 -10.19 -30.47
N GLU A 92 13.86 -9.73 -31.01
CA GLU A 92 13.44 -10.05 -32.38
C GLU A 92 14.08 -9.14 -33.43
N TYR A 93 14.30 -7.86 -33.14
CA TYR A 93 14.73 -6.87 -34.14
C TYR A 93 15.90 -5.99 -33.67
N GLY A 94 15.82 -5.46 -32.45
CA GLY A 94 16.76 -4.44 -31.97
C GLY A 94 18.23 -4.91 -31.93
N LYS A 95 18.46 -6.18 -31.58
CA LYS A 95 19.78 -6.78 -31.57
C LYS A 95 20.41 -6.85 -32.95
N GLU A 96 19.68 -7.41 -33.93
CA GLU A 96 20.16 -7.51 -35.32
C GLU A 96 20.38 -6.11 -35.92
N LEU A 97 19.49 -5.17 -35.64
CA LEU A 97 19.63 -3.78 -36.06
C LEU A 97 20.94 -3.15 -35.54
N ALA A 98 21.23 -3.31 -34.25
CA ALA A 98 22.46 -2.79 -33.65
C ALA A 98 23.72 -3.41 -34.31
N GLU A 99 23.69 -4.72 -34.57
CA GLU A 99 24.78 -5.43 -35.26
C GLU A 99 24.99 -4.91 -36.70
N GLU A 100 23.92 -4.70 -37.46
CA GLU A 100 24.01 -4.17 -38.83
C GLU A 100 24.44 -2.70 -38.88
N ILE A 101 24.03 -1.86 -37.91
CA ILE A 101 24.56 -0.48 -37.78
C ILE A 101 26.08 -0.51 -37.60
N LEU A 102 26.58 -1.35 -36.69
CA LEU A 102 28.02 -1.44 -36.42
C LEU A 102 28.79 -1.96 -37.64
N LYS A 103 28.25 -2.96 -38.31
CA LYS A 103 28.84 -3.56 -39.51
C LYS A 103 28.90 -2.57 -40.67
N ALA A 104 27.80 -1.88 -40.97
CA ALA A 104 27.74 -0.86 -42.01
C ALA A 104 28.70 0.29 -41.72
N ALA A 105 28.67 0.85 -40.50
CA ALA A 105 29.57 1.94 -40.11
C ALA A 105 31.04 1.52 -40.18
N SER A 106 31.39 0.31 -39.72
CA SER A 106 32.74 -0.22 -39.80
C SER A 106 33.22 -0.37 -41.25
N MET A 107 32.34 -0.83 -42.15
CA MET A 107 32.67 -0.96 -43.56
C MET A 107 32.83 0.40 -44.22
N SER A 108 31.89 1.31 -44.07
CA SER A 108 31.95 2.64 -44.65
C SER A 108 33.16 3.44 -44.15
N TYR A 109 33.50 3.34 -42.86
CA TYR A 109 34.70 4.00 -42.33
C TYR A 109 35.99 3.43 -42.93
N LYS A 110 36.11 2.10 -43.04
CA LYS A 110 37.27 1.44 -43.67
C LYS A 110 37.45 1.81 -45.14
N HIS A 111 36.36 2.04 -45.86
CA HIS A 111 36.39 2.46 -47.27
C HIS A 111 36.48 3.98 -47.44
N GLY A 112 36.48 4.75 -46.34
CA GLY A 112 36.57 6.21 -46.37
C GLY A 112 35.28 6.92 -46.82
N GLU A 113 34.14 6.22 -46.79
CA GLU A 113 32.82 6.77 -47.14
C GLU A 113 32.26 7.68 -46.04
N ILE A 114 32.62 7.40 -44.77
CA ILE A 114 32.27 8.20 -43.60
C ILE A 114 33.52 8.58 -42.82
N ASP A 115 33.46 9.69 -42.09
CA ASP A 115 34.53 10.12 -41.22
C ASP A 115 34.49 9.44 -39.84
N PHE A 116 35.51 9.72 -39.02
CA PHE A 116 35.63 9.13 -37.68
C PHE A 116 34.47 9.54 -36.75
N PHE A 117 33.95 10.76 -36.88
CA PHE A 117 32.87 11.24 -36.03
C PHE A 117 31.57 10.51 -36.31
N GLN A 118 31.23 10.32 -37.59
CA GLN A 118 30.08 9.55 -38.04
C GLN A 118 30.16 8.07 -37.62
N TYR A 119 31.37 7.51 -37.61
CA TYR A 119 31.60 6.16 -37.08
C TYR A 119 31.30 6.06 -35.58
N ILE A 120 31.80 7.01 -34.77
CA ILE A 120 31.54 7.04 -33.32
C ILE A 120 30.05 7.21 -33.02
N MET A 121 29.36 8.12 -33.73
CA MET A 121 27.90 8.27 -33.59
C MET A 121 27.14 6.97 -33.86
N SER A 122 27.58 6.18 -34.85
CA SER A 122 26.95 4.90 -35.18
C SER A 122 27.21 3.86 -34.08
N LEU A 123 28.41 3.84 -33.50
CA LEU A 123 28.73 3.03 -32.33
C LEU A 123 27.85 3.40 -31.12
N GLU A 124 27.71 4.69 -30.85
CA GLU A 124 26.87 5.20 -29.76
C GLU A 124 25.41 4.80 -29.97
N ASN A 125 24.88 4.91 -31.19
CA ASN A 125 23.51 4.50 -31.51
C ASN A 125 23.29 3.00 -31.24
N ALA A 126 24.15 2.14 -31.79
CA ALA A 126 24.06 0.70 -31.57
C ALA A 126 24.19 0.32 -30.08
N THR A 127 25.08 1.02 -29.35
CA THR A 127 25.26 0.81 -27.90
C THR A 127 24.02 1.28 -27.12
N SER A 128 23.40 2.39 -27.51
CA SER A 128 22.18 2.91 -26.88
C SER A 128 21.04 1.90 -26.97
N LEU A 129 20.86 1.24 -28.12
CA LEU A 129 19.84 0.19 -28.27
C LEU A 129 20.02 -0.94 -27.24
N GLN A 130 21.27 -1.34 -26.97
CA GLN A 130 21.57 -2.34 -25.95
C GLN A 130 21.32 -1.83 -24.54
N LEU A 131 21.68 -0.58 -24.24
CA LEU A 131 21.43 0.04 -22.94
C LEU A 131 19.93 0.16 -22.65
N ASP A 132 19.14 0.60 -23.63
CA ASP A 132 17.69 0.74 -23.53
C ASP A 132 17.02 -0.62 -23.26
N TYR A 133 17.52 -1.68 -23.88
CA TYR A 133 17.07 -3.04 -23.58
C TYR A 133 17.38 -3.47 -22.14
N LEU A 134 18.60 -3.23 -21.68
CA LEU A 134 19.02 -3.60 -20.33
C LEU A 134 18.23 -2.83 -19.26
N ASP A 135 17.95 -1.54 -19.50
CA ASP A 135 17.06 -0.76 -18.63
C ASP A 135 15.64 -1.34 -18.64
N THR A 136 15.08 -1.62 -19.82
CA THR A 136 13.74 -2.23 -19.94
C THR A 136 13.66 -3.58 -19.22
N LEU A 137 14.71 -4.41 -19.29
CA LEU A 137 14.80 -5.68 -18.59
C LEU A 137 14.88 -5.49 -17.06
N LEU A 138 15.64 -4.50 -16.60
CA LEU A 138 15.69 -4.14 -15.19
C LEU A 138 14.31 -3.69 -14.68
N GLN A 139 13.62 -2.82 -15.42
CA GLN A 139 12.29 -2.33 -15.06
C GLN A 139 11.25 -3.46 -15.03
N TYR A 140 11.30 -4.39 -15.97
CA TYR A 140 10.47 -5.60 -15.94
C TYR A 140 10.65 -6.38 -14.64
N ASN A 141 11.89 -6.64 -14.23
CA ASN A 141 12.19 -7.38 -13.01
C ASN A 141 11.73 -6.63 -11.74
N LEU A 142 11.90 -5.30 -11.70
CA LEU A 142 11.42 -4.49 -10.58
C LEU A 142 9.89 -4.48 -10.47
N SER A 143 9.17 -4.33 -11.59
CA SER A 143 7.71 -4.44 -11.61
C SER A 143 7.23 -5.82 -11.18
N LEU A 144 7.92 -6.90 -11.58
CA LEU A 144 7.58 -8.26 -11.17
C LEU A 144 7.77 -8.44 -9.65
N LEU A 145 8.86 -7.91 -9.11
CA LEU A 145 9.14 -7.94 -7.67
C LEU A 145 8.08 -7.16 -6.88
N ASN A 146 7.69 -5.97 -7.35
CA ASN A 146 6.65 -5.16 -6.73
C ASN A 146 5.29 -5.88 -6.68
N LEU A 147 4.91 -6.53 -7.78
CA LEU A 147 3.69 -7.35 -7.84
C LEU A 147 3.72 -8.51 -6.84
N HIS A 148 4.87 -9.20 -6.72
CA HIS A 148 5.03 -10.25 -5.72
C HIS A 148 4.94 -9.72 -4.29
N TYR A 149 5.52 -8.56 -4.00
CA TYR A 149 5.42 -7.93 -2.68
C TYR A 149 3.96 -7.59 -2.32
N ILE A 150 3.21 -6.98 -3.25
CA ILE A 150 1.78 -6.67 -3.07
C ILE A 150 0.95 -7.93 -2.81
N SER A 151 1.31 -9.07 -3.40
CA SER A 151 0.58 -10.34 -3.22
C SER A 151 0.85 -11.06 -1.89
N LEU A 152 1.92 -10.68 -1.17
CA LEU A 152 2.32 -11.31 0.10
C LEU A 152 1.72 -10.63 1.34
N GLU A 153 1.30 -9.37 1.22
CA GLU A 153 0.61 -8.59 2.27
C GLU A 153 -0.91 -8.85 2.27
#